data_AF-A0A4Q0VMW0-F1
#
_entry.id   AF-A0A4Q0VMW0-F1
#
_cell.length_a   1.000
_cell.length_b   1.000
_cell.length_c   1.000
_cell.angle_alpha   90.00
_cell.angle_beta   90.00
_cell.angle_gamma   90.00
#
_symmetry.space_group_name_H-M   'P 1'
#
loop_
_entity.id
_entity.type
_entity.pdbx_description
1 polymer ?
#
loop_
_entity_poly.entity_id
_entity_poly.type
_entity_poly.pdbx_seq_one_letter_code
_entity_poly.pdbx_strand_id
1 'polypeptide(L)'
;MKFFVEAWSTKFQSDKYPLDFYRTNIEEIQTADTQDRVGELIINLLHWKDGKVRVDVNGSTQVGDKTYTLLPTKPNTYNEKKHKEILTSAAFYDWVKEVRALSSFDSDKVTDIAEKFQLYGKDTLVIPTFILHVINPVIFPLYDQHVERAKRALLAEDISFKSVELDINSYIGYQVFFSRLLEDFSDPTLHDVKKLDNALWSFGKSLKSKTVKKYKVKSRSIKTNYVPNEIFKLEVLKRLNGTDKSQAVVMKEVADEQNVVLSSSYYDYPGSHIYRWRKQLSR
;
A
#
# COMPACT_ATOMS: atom_id res chain seq x y z
N MET A 1 9.54 24.52 5.36
CA MET A 1 8.81 23.25 5.54
C MET A 1 7.63 23.34 6.52
N LYS A 2 7.76 24.07 7.64
CA LYS A 2 6.73 24.19 8.70
C LYS A 2 5.27 24.37 8.23
N PHE A 3 4.99 25.34 7.37
CA PHE A 3 3.64 25.58 6.83
C PHE A 3 3.07 24.39 6.05
N PHE A 4 3.93 23.66 5.31
CA PHE A 4 3.52 22.45 4.62
C PHE A 4 3.08 21.38 5.63
N VAL A 5 3.89 21.15 6.67
CA VAL A 5 3.60 20.15 7.70
C VAL A 5 2.27 20.48 8.39
N GLU A 6 2.06 21.71 8.83
CA GLU A 6 0.82 22.15 9.48
C GLU A 6 -0.42 22.00 8.57
N ALA A 7 -0.29 22.37 7.30
CA ALA A 7 -1.40 22.32 6.35
C ALA A 7 -1.81 20.91 5.93
N TRP A 8 -0.93 19.92 6.08
CA TRP A 8 -1.16 18.55 5.62
C TRP A 8 -1.30 17.54 6.74
N SER A 9 -0.65 17.72 7.90
CA SER A 9 -0.70 16.75 9.01
C SER A 9 -2.12 16.58 9.56
N THR A 10 -2.91 17.65 9.58
CA THR A 10 -4.31 17.66 10.05
C THR A 10 -5.28 16.93 9.13
N LYS A 11 -4.85 16.58 7.91
CA LYS A 11 -5.64 15.82 6.92
C LYS A 11 -5.42 14.31 7.01
N PHE A 12 -4.59 13.87 7.95
CA PHE A 12 -4.34 12.46 8.21
C PHE A 12 -5.61 11.78 8.74
N GLN A 13 -5.82 10.51 8.37
CA GLN A 13 -7.03 9.78 8.73
C GLN A 13 -6.90 9.13 10.11
N SER A 14 -6.86 9.95 11.16
CA SER A 14 -6.73 9.48 12.56
C SER A 14 -7.84 8.52 12.99
N ASP A 15 -9.04 8.63 12.43
CA ASP A 15 -10.15 7.72 12.76
C ASP A 15 -9.86 6.27 12.34
N LYS A 16 -9.12 6.10 11.25
CA LYS A 16 -8.69 4.78 10.75
C LYS A 16 -7.41 4.29 11.44
N TYR A 17 -6.58 5.23 11.88
CA TYR A 17 -5.26 5.00 12.43
C TYR A 17 -5.14 5.75 13.76
N PRO A 18 -5.67 5.20 14.88
CA PRO A 18 -5.68 5.87 16.16
C PRO A 18 -4.26 6.24 16.60
N LEU A 19 -3.99 7.55 16.78
CA LEU A 19 -2.64 8.04 17.05
C LEU A 19 -2.18 7.72 18.48
N ASP A 20 -3.09 7.73 19.45
CA ASP A 20 -2.78 7.38 20.83
C ASP A 20 -2.30 5.93 20.92
N PHE A 21 -3.04 5.00 20.28
CA PHE A 21 -2.65 3.59 20.20
C PHE A 21 -1.23 3.42 19.64
N TYR A 22 -0.95 4.11 18.52
CA TYR A 22 0.37 4.07 17.89
C TYR A 22 1.47 4.62 18.80
N ARG A 23 1.24 5.78 19.42
CA ARG A 23 2.25 6.46 20.24
C ARG A 23 2.57 5.66 21.49
N THR A 24 1.55 5.25 22.24
CA THR A 24 1.75 4.53 23.51
C THR A 24 2.45 3.20 23.28
N ASN A 25 2.11 2.44 22.23
CA ASN A 25 2.82 1.18 21.95
C ASN A 25 4.29 1.43 21.58
N ILE A 26 4.62 2.48 20.82
CA ILE A 26 6.03 2.81 20.50
C ILE A 26 6.81 3.27 21.74
N GLU A 27 6.21 4.13 22.56
CA GLU A 27 6.81 4.59 23.81
C GLU A 27 7.08 3.41 24.75
N GLU A 28 6.13 2.48 24.86
CA GLU A 28 6.29 1.29 25.68
C GLU A 28 7.29 0.30 25.08
N ILE A 29 7.40 0.21 23.75
CA ILE A 29 8.48 -0.56 23.11
C ILE A 29 9.82 -0.06 23.63
N GLN A 30 10.05 1.25 23.79
CA GLN A 30 11.36 1.75 24.23
C GLN A 30 11.79 1.23 25.61
N THR A 31 10.84 0.97 26.50
CA THR A 31 11.10 0.61 27.90
C THR A 31 10.82 -0.86 28.22
N ALA A 32 10.14 -1.59 27.35
CA ALA A 32 9.83 -3.01 27.56
C ALA A 32 11.09 -3.88 27.68
N ASP A 33 11.11 -4.70 28.73
CA ASP A 33 12.23 -5.49 29.23
C ASP A 33 12.11 -7.01 28.97
N THR A 34 11.01 -7.45 28.37
CA THR A 34 10.76 -8.85 28.02
C THR A 34 10.46 -9.03 26.53
N GLN A 35 10.90 -10.18 25.99
CA GLN A 35 10.67 -10.55 24.59
C GLN A 35 9.16 -10.65 24.25
N ASP A 36 8.36 -11.18 25.16
CA ASP A 36 6.92 -11.39 24.94
C ASP A 36 6.21 -10.05 24.85
N ARG A 37 6.55 -9.11 25.74
CA ARG A 37 5.94 -7.77 25.72
C ARG A 37 6.32 -6.99 24.48
N VAL A 38 7.60 -7.01 24.09
CA VAL A 38 8.05 -6.37 22.84
C VAL A 38 7.36 -6.96 21.62
N GLY A 39 7.28 -8.29 21.54
CA GLY A 39 6.58 -8.97 20.45
C GLY A 39 5.10 -8.57 20.39
N GLU A 40 4.40 -8.56 21.53
CA GLU A 40 3.00 -8.13 21.61
C GLU A 40 2.79 -6.69 21.10
N LEU A 41 3.63 -5.74 21.55
CA LEU A 41 3.53 -4.34 21.14
C LEU A 41 3.80 -4.15 19.63
N ILE A 42 4.77 -4.88 19.07
CA ILE A 42 5.04 -4.85 17.62
C ILE A 42 3.85 -5.46 16.85
N ILE A 43 3.28 -6.56 17.33
CA ILE A 43 2.08 -7.19 16.73
C ILE A 43 0.90 -6.21 16.74
N ASN A 44 0.65 -5.54 17.87
CA ASN A 44 -0.37 -4.48 17.98
C ASN A 44 -0.19 -3.41 16.89
N LEU A 45 1.05 -2.96 16.67
CA LEU A 45 1.36 -1.96 15.66
C LEU A 45 1.23 -2.48 14.23
N LEU A 46 1.44 -3.78 13.97
CA LEU A 46 1.14 -4.40 12.67
C LEU A 46 -0.38 -4.40 12.37
N HIS A 47 -1.22 -4.61 13.39
CA HIS A 47 -2.68 -4.41 13.26
C HIS A 47 -3.01 -2.94 12.97
N TRP A 48 -2.33 -2.00 13.62
CA TRP A 48 -2.48 -0.57 13.35
C TRP A 48 -2.11 -0.23 11.90
N LYS A 49 -0.98 -0.75 11.38
CA LYS A 49 -0.51 -0.51 10.01
C LYS A 49 -1.51 -0.95 8.94
N ASP A 50 -2.21 -2.06 9.15
CA ASP A 50 -3.26 -2.52 8.23
C ASP A 50 -4.62 -1.82 8.45
N GLY A 51 -4.71 -0.91 9.44
CA GLY A 51 -5.93 -0.17 9.78
C GLY A 51 -6.97 -1.06 10.44
N LYS A 52 -6.53 -2.00 11.29
CA LYS A 52 -7.34 -3.05 11.93
C LYS A 52 -7.55 -2.85 13.43
N VAL A 53 -7.16 -1.70 13.95
CA VAL A 53 -7.39 -1.30 15.35
C VAL A 53 -8.69 -0.49 15.43
N ARG A 54 -9.59 -0.84 16.34
CA ARG A 54 -10.84 -0.09 16.61
C ARG A 54 -10.94 0.20 18.09
N VAL A 55 -11.33 1.43 18.44
CA VAL A 55 -11.72 1.75 19.82
C VAL A 55 -12.99 0.97 20.13
N ASP A 56 -12.97 0.21 21.21
CA ASP A 56 -14.05 -0.69 21.61
C ASP A 56 -14.01 -0.89 23.13
N VAL A 57 -15.08 -0.50 23.82
CA VAL A 57 -15.19 -0.61 25.29
C VAL A 57 -15.11 -2.05 25.78
N ASN A 58 -15.44 -3.03 24.93
CA ASN A 58 -15.37 -4.46 25.23
C ASN A 58 -14.14 -5.13 24.58
N GLY A 59 -13.21 -4.35 24.04
CA GLY A 59 -12.02 -4.88 23.41
C GLY A 59 -11.08 -5.59 24.39
N SER A 60 -10.13 -6.35 23.86
CA SER A 60 -9.20 -7.13 24.67
C SER A 60 -7.87 -6.43 24.93
N THR A 61 -7.59 -5.33 24.22
CA THR A 61 -6.28 -4.66 24.24
C THR A 61 -6.43 -3.29 24.89
N GLN A 62 -5.90 -3.13 26.11
CA GLN A 62 -5.90 -1.85 26.81
C GLN A 62 -4.64 -1.06 26.46
N VAL A 63 -4.82 0.21 26.08
CA VAL A 63 -3.71 1.15 25.80
C VAL A 63 -4.08 2.50 26.40
N GLY A 64 -3.40 2.87 27.48
CA GLY A 64 -3.76 4.05 28.29
C GLY A 64 -5.13 3.86 28.95
N ASP A 65 -6.01 4.85 28.76
CA ASP A 65 -7.38 4.89 29.26
C ASP A 65 -8.41 4.27 28.29
N LYS A 66 -7.96 3.80 27.12
CA LYS A 66 -8.83 3.28 26.07
C LYS A 66 -8.64 1.78 25.87
N THR A 67 -9.73 1.13 25.53
CA THR A 67 -9.76 -0.28 25.14
C THR A 67 -9.96 -0.39 23.62
N TYR A 68 -9.29 -1.37 23.03
CA TYR A 68 -9.25 -1.59 21.59
C TYR A 68 -9.52 -3.04 21.22
N THR A 69 -10.19 -3.22 20.08
CA THR A 69 -10.36 -4.51 19.40
C THR A 69 -9.42 -4.58 18.21
N LEU A 70 -8.66 -5.67 18.13
CA LEU A 70 -7.74 -5.97 17.03
C LEU A 70 -8.43 -6.90 16.02
N LEU A 71 -8.80 -6.34 14.86
CA LEU A 71 -9.41 -7.13 13.79
C LEU A 71 -8.35 -7.94 13.02
N PRO A 72 -8.74 -9.03 12.34
CA PRO A 72 -7.81 -9.79 11.50
C PRO A 72 -7.12 -8.93 10.43
N THR A 73 -5.80 -9.06 10.37
CA THR A 73 -4.91 -8.42 9.38
C THR A 73 -4.84 -9.23 8.09
N LYS A 74 -4.31 -8.60 7.04
CA LYS A 74 -3.89 -9.34 5.85
C LYS A 74 -2.74 -10.30 6.18
N PRO A 75 -2.69 -11.50 5.56
CA PRO A 75 -1.63 -12.47 5.80
C PRO A 75 -0.21 -11.93 5.57
N ASN A 76 -0.05 -11.02 4.60
CA ASN A 76 1.24 -10.43 4.26
C ASN A 76 1.66 -9.27 5.19
N THR A 77 0.77 -8.84 6.09
CA THR A 77 1.11 -7.88 7.15
C THR A 77 1.45 -8.62 8.44
N TYR A 78 0.54 -9.44 8.92
CA TYR A 78 0.75 -10.29 10.09
C TYR A 78 0.01 -11.61 9.93
N ASN A 79 0.68 -12.71 10.23
CA ASN A 79 0.10 -14.03 10.30
C ASN A 79 0.58 -14.67 11.60
N GLU A 80 -0.35 -14.96 12.51
CA GLU A 80 -0.02 -15.44 13.85
C GLU A 80 0.85 -16.72 13.81
N LYS A 81 0.49 -17.68 12.96
CA LYS A 81 1.23 -18.95 12.85
C LYS A 81 2.65 -18.77 12.32
N LYS A 82 2.88 -17.76 11.48
CA LYS A 82 4.18 -17.54 10.83
C LYS A 82 5.06 -16.57 11.61
N HIS A 83 4.49 -15.51 12.16
CA HIS A 83 5.27 -14.37 12.67
C HIS A 83 5.37 -14.34 14.19
N LYS A 84 4.36 -14.83 14.93
CA LYS A 84 4.29 -14.65 16.39
C LYS A 84 5.49 -15.24 17.09
N GLU A 85 5.80 -16.50 16.80
CA GLU A 85 6.93 -17.23 17.40
C GLU A 85 8.25 -16.48 17.23
N ILE A 86 8.49 -15.93 16.04
CA ILE A 86 9.72 -15.17 15.75
C ILE A 86 9.71 -13.83 16.49
N LEU A 87 8.60 -13.08 16.43
CA LEU A 87 8.48 -11.75 17.05
C LEU A 87 8.57 -11.80 18.59
N THR A 88 8.24 -12.93 19.22
CA THR A 88 8.37 -13.17 20.66
C THR A 88 9.62 -13.98 21.02
N SER A 89 10.53 -14.23 20.08
CA SER A 89 11.75 -15.00 20.35
C SER A 89 12.85 -14.15 21.01
N ALA A 90 13.72 -14.81 21.78
CA ALA A 90 14.89 -14.17 22.40
C ALA A 90 15.81 -13.54 21.36
N ALA A 91 16.06 -14.24 20.27
CA ALA A 91 16.93 -13.77 19.19
C ALA A 91 16.39 -12.50 18.52
N PHE A 92 15.07 -12.39 18.33
CA PHE A 92 14.45 -11.18 17.80
C PHE A 92 14.49 -10.05 18.84
N TYR A 93 14.24 -10.35 20.11
CA TYR A 93 14.34 -9.36 21.19
C TYR A 93 15.75 -8.78 21.35
N ASP A 94 16.79 -9.61 21.26
CA ASP A 94 18.18 -9.16 21.27
C ASP A 94 18.48 -8.21 20.11
N TRP A 95 18.01 -8.56 18.91
CA TRP A 95 18.12 -7.70 17.74
C TRP A 95 17.33 -6.39 17.88
N VAL A 96 16.14 -6.41 18.51
CA VAL A 96 15.39 -5.18 18.82
C VAL A 96 16.22 -4.25 19.71
N LYS A 97 16.93 -4.77 20.72
CA LYS A 97 17.81 -3.96 21.58
C LYS A 97 18.94 -3.32 20.77
N GLU A 98 19.54 -4.04 19.83
CA GLU A 98 20.54 -3.48 18.91
C GLU A 98 19.97 -2.32 18.11
N VAL A 99 18.78 -2.49 17.51
CA VAL A 99 18.13 -1.46 16.67
C VAL A 99 17.75 -0.22 17.50
N ARG A 100 17.29 -0.39 18.75
CA ARG A 100 17.03 0.74 19.67
C ARG A 100 18.28 1.56 19.97
N ALA A 101 19.43 0.90 20.07
CA ALA A 101 20.70 1.54 20.40
C ALA A 101 21.36 2.27 19.21
N LEU A 102 20.80 2.16 18.00
CA LEU A 102 21.35 2.82 16.81
C LEU A 102 21.23 4.34 16.90
N SER A 103 22.36 5.01 16.67
CA SER A 103 22.47 6.47 16.54
C SER A 103 22.50 6.95 15.08
N SER A 104 22.64 6.04 14.13
CA SER A 104 22.65 6.32 12.70
C SER A 104 21.91 5.25 11.91
N PHE A 105 21.47 5.62 10.70
CA PHE A 105 20.82 4.68 9.80
C PHE A 105 21.75 3.54 9.39
N ASP A 106 21.21 2.33 9.42
CA ASP A 106 21.88 1.09 9.01
C ASP A 106 20.96 0.32 8.06
N SER A 107 21.37 0.19 6.79
CA SER A 107 20.59 -0.50 5.77
C SER A 107 20.51 -2.00 6.02
N ASP A 108 21.49 -2.59 6.68
CA ASP A 108 21.57 -4.04 6.87
C ASP A 108 20.47 -4.52 7.84
N LYS A 109 20.05 -3.64 8.77
CA LYS A 109 18.89 -3.90 9.62
C LYS A 109 17.58 -4.02 8.82
N VAL A 110 17.49 -3.39 7.65
CA VAL A 110 16.32 -3.54 6.77
C VAL A 110 16.26 -4.95 6.19
N THR A 111 17.41 -5.51 5.80
CA THR A 111 17.50 -6.85 5.22
C THR A 111 17.42 -7.96 6.27
N ASP A 112 17.85 -7.73 7.52
CA ASP A 112 17.77 -8.70 8.62
C ASP A 112 16.38 -9.33 8.78
N ILE A 113 15.31 -8.53 8.65
CA ILE A 113 13.92 -9.00 8.77
C ILE A 113 13.60 -10.13 7.76
N ALA A 114 14.14 -10.04 6.54
CA ALA A 114 13.92 -11.04 5.50
C ALA A 114 14.98 -12.15 5.53
N GLU A 115 16.24 -11.81 5.80
CA GLU A 115 17.36 -12.75 5.64
C GLU A 115 17.65 -13.54 6.92
N LYS A 116 17.71 -12.85 8.06
CA LYS A 116 17.97 -13.46 9.37
C LYS A 116 16.70 -14.08 9.95
N PHE A 117 15.59 -13.36 9.90
CA PHE A 117 14.35 -13.76 10.56
C PHE A 117 13.32 -14.41 9.63
N GLN A 118 13.48 -14.28 8.30
CA GLN A 118 12.55 -14.86 7.31
C GLN A 118 11.07 -14.49 7.53
N LEU A 119 10.82 -13.35 8.20
CA LEU A 119 9.47 -12.89 8.51
C LEU A 119 8.72 -12.52 7.22
N TYR A 120 9.40 -11.90 6.25
CA TYR A 120 8.83 -11.47 4.98
C TYR A 120 9.75 -11.82 3.80
N GLY A 121 9.22 -11.74 2.58
CA GLY A 121 9.99 -12.03 1.37
C GLY A 121 11.06 -10.97 1.12
N LYS A 122 12.16 -11.35 0.44
CA LYS A 122 13.31 -10.48 0.17
C LYS A 122 12.95 -9.22 -0.64
N ASP A 123 11.94 -9.31 -1.50
CA ASP A 123 11.47 -8.18 -2.32
C ASP A 123 10.43 -7.30 -1.60
N THR A 124 10.17 -7.53 -0.32
CA THR A 124 9.23 -6.74 0.46
C THR A 124 9.95 -5.72 1.32
N LEU A 125 9.44 -4.48 1.33
CA LEU A 125 10.11 -3.38 2.02
C LEU A 125 9.22 -2.65 3.02
N VAL A 126 7.94 -2.46 2.69
CA VAL A 126 7.01 -1.66 3.51
C VAL A 126 6.84 -2.19 4.93
N ILE A 127 6.73 -3.51 5.12
CA ILE A 127 6.56 -4.08 6.46
C ILE A 127 7.89 -4.16 7.22
N PRO A 128 9.02 -4.60 6.62
CA PRO A 128 10.33 -4.52 7.27
C PRO A 128 10.70 -3.12 7.78
N THR A 129 10.58 -2.11 6.93
CA THR A 129 10.82 -0.69 7.30
C THR A 129 9.82 -0.19 8.34
N PHE A 130 8.57 -0.67 8.32
CA PHE A 130 7.60 -0.37 9.38
C PHE A 130 8.01 -0.95 10.73
N ILE A 131 8.51 -2.21 10.78
CA ILE A 131 8.99 -2.82 12.02
C ILE A 131 10.18 -2.03 12.58
N LEU A 132 11.13 -1.65 11.73
CA LEU A 132 12.25 -0.80 12.16
C LEU A 132 11.79 0.56 12.68
N HIS A 133 10.82 1.17 11.99
CA HIS A 133 10.25 2.44 12.44
C HIS A 133 9.61 2.35 13.83
N VAL A 134 8.88 1.28 14.14
CA VAL A 134 8.28 1.17 15.49
C VAL A 134 9.30 0.92 16.58
N ILE A 135 10.48 0.39 16.23
CA ILE A 135 11.58 0.17 17.17
C ILE A 135 12.40 1.46 17.35
N ASN A 136 12.74 2.16 16.27
CA ASN A 136 13.54 3.37 16.29
C ASN A 136 13.02 4.39 15.23
N PRO A 137 11.99 5.18 15.57
CA PRO A 137 11.23 5.98 14.61
C PRO A 137 11.99 7.19 14.06
N VAL A 138 13.00 7.68 14.78
CA VAL A 138 13.83 8.82 14.36
C VAL A 138 14.79 8.39 13.25
N ILE A 139 15.38 7.20 13.38
CA ILE A 139 16.34 6.67 12.41
C ILE A 139 15.65 6.07 11.19
N PHE A 140 14.55 5.34 11.41
CA PHE A 140 13.83 4.62 10.36
C PHE A 140 12.47 5.27 10.13
N PRO A 141 12.31 6.17 9.14
CA PRO A 141 11.02 6.81 8.88
C PRO A 141 10.01 5.82 8.27
N LEU A 142 8.72 6.07 8.50
CA LEU A 142 7.64 5.31 7.88
C LEU A 142 7.72 5.42 6.36
N TYR A 143 7.66 4.26 5.69
CA TYR A 143 7.75 4.18 4.24
C TYR A 143 6.59 3.40 3.62
N ASP A 144 5.95 4.02 2.63
CA ASP A 144 4.96 3.41 1.75
C ASP A 144 4.82 4.22 0.44
N GLN A 145 3.95 3.76 -0.45
CA GLN A 145 3.68 4.41 -1.74
C GLN A 145 3.21 5.88 -1.64
N HIS A 146 2.62 6.29 -0.51
CA HIS A 146 2.09 7.64 -0.36
C HIS A 146 3.23 8.60 -0.03
N VAL A 147 4.09 8.24 0.93
CA VAL A 147 5.23 9.08 1.27
C VAL A 147 6.30 9.09 0.18
N GLU A 148 6.51 7.98 -0.53
CA GLU A 148 7.37 7.96 -1.73
C GLU A 148 6.87 8.93 -2.80
N ARG A 149 5.55 8.93 -3.05
CA ARG A 149 4.94 9.88 -3.98
C ARG A 149 5.11 11.33 -3.52
N ALA A 150 4.99 11.58 -2.22
CA ALA A 150 5.18 12.91 -1.66
C ALA A 150 6.62 13.40 -1.85
N LYS A 151 7.61 12.55 -1.56
CA LYS A 151 9.04 12.81 -1.81
C LYS A 151 9.26 13.25 -3.26
N ARG A 152 8.87 12.39 -4.22
CA ARG A 152 9.04 12.66 -5.65
C ARG A 152 8.42 13.98 -6.08
N ALA A 153 7.19 14.23 -5.64
CA ALA A 153 6.51 15.49 -5.96
C ALA A 153 7.21 16.73 -5.38
N LEU A 154 7.77 16.63 -4.18
CA LEU A 154 8.50 17.74 -3.53
C LEU A 154 9.88 17.95 -4.15
N LEU A 155 10.49 16.92 -4.71
CA LEU A 155 11.75 16.98 -5.45
C LEU A 155 11.57 17.26 -6.95
N ALA A 156 10.34 17.50 -7.40
CA ALA A 156 9.99 17.68 -8.82
C ALA A 156 10.40 16.49 -9.72
N GLU A 157 10.41 15.29 -9.17
CA GLU A 157 10.64 14.02 -9.88
C GLU A 157 9.33 13.47 -10.46
N ASP A 158 9.47 12.52 -11.41
CA ASP A 158 8.32 11.85 -11.99
C ASP A 158 7.55 11.02 -10.95
N ILE A 159 6.27 11.36 -10.81
CA ILE A 159 5.37 10.69 -9.88
C ILE A 159 4.89 9.37 -10.47
N SER A 160 5.30 8.27 -9.85
CA SER A 160 4.72 6.96 -10.10
C SER A 160 3.55 6.64 -9.18
N PHE A 161 2.63 5.83 -9.73
CA PHE A 161 1.51 5.25 -8.99
C PHE A 161 1.63 3.74 -8.84
N LYS A 162 2.71 3.13 -9.34
CA LYS A 162 2.97 1.70 -9.24
C LYS A 162 3.69 1.38 -7.94
N SER A 163 3.40 0.22 -7.35
CA SER A 163 4.05 -0.27 -6.12
C SER A 163 5.43 -0.88 -6.35
N VAL A 164 5.80 -1.16 -7.60
CA VAL A 164 7.05 -1.85 -8.00
C VAL A 164 8.29 -0.98 -7.73
N GLU A 165 8.11 0.30 -7.42
CA GLU A 165 9.20 1.26 -7.19
C GLU A 165 9.55 1.44 -5.71
N LEU A 166 9.09 0.54 -4.83
CA LEU A 166 9.43 0.54 -3.42
C LEU A 166 10.57 -0.45 -3.16
N ASP A 167 11.79 -0.04 -3.48
CA ASP A 167 13.03 -0.79 -3.25
C ASP A 167 13.93 -0.14 -2.19
N ILE A 168 14.97 -0.86 -1.78
CA ILE A 168 15.88 -0.42 -0.72
C ILE A 168 16.57 0.91 -1.06
N ASN A 169 16.94 1.13 -2.32
CA ASN A 169 17.59 2.37 -2.76
C ASN A 169 16.62 3.56 -2.64
N SER A 170 15.36 3.35 -3.00
CA SER A 170 14.30 4.35 -2.88
C SER A 170 14.02 4.68 -1.42
N TYR A 171 14.10 3.70 -0.52
CA TYR A 171 14.00 3.90 0.92
C TYR A 171 15.20 4.64 1.52
N ILE A 172 16.43 4.30 1.12
CA ILE A 172 17.64 5.04 1.54
C ILE A 172 17.53 6.50 1.11
N GLY A 173 17.14 6.76 -0.15
CA GLY A 173 16.91 8.12 -0.63
C GLY A 173 15.78 8.83 0.13
N TYR A 174 14.72 8.10 0.50
CA TYR A 174 13.66 8.65 1.34
C TYR A 174 14.11 8.95 2.77
N GLN A 175 14.98 8.12 3.36
CA GLN A 175 15.54 8.35 4.69
C GLN A 175 16.36 9.63 4.72
N VAL A 176 17.25 9.84 3.75
CA VAL A 176 18.03 11.09 3.63
C VAL A 176 17.12 12.29 3.46
N PHE A 177 16.10 12.18 2.60
CA PHE A 177 15.10 13.23 2.41
C PHE A 177 14.37 13.56 3.71
N PHE A 178 13.90 12.54 4.44
CA PHE A 178 13.16 12.72 5.68
C PHE A 178 14.01 13.32 6.78
N SER A 179 15.26 12.87 6.94
CA SER A 179 16.20 13.43 7.92
C SER A 179 16.47 14.92 7.67
N ARG A 180 16.65 15.34 6.42
CA ARG A 180 16.78 16.77 6.07
C ARG A 180 15.54 17.59 6.45
N LEU A 181 14.35 17.00 6.35
CA LEU A 181 13.12 17.67 6.79
C LEU A 181 13.01 17.73 8.32
N LEU A 182 13.63 16.80 9.03
CA LEU A 182 13.71 16.80 10.49
C LEU A 182 14.76 17.75 11.04
N GLU A 183 15.80 18.13 10.28
CA GLU A 183 16.81 19.13 10.70
C GLU A 183 16.17 20.50 11.01
N ASP A 184 15.00 20.80 10.43
CA ASP A 184 14.19 21.97 10.78
C ASP A 184 13.66 21.93 12.25
N PHE A 185 13.85 20.81 12.96
CA PHE A 185 13.49 20.59 14.35
C PHE A 185 14.77 20.40 15.18
N SER A 186 14.94 21.24 16.21
CA SER A 186 16.16 21.29 17.01
C SER A 186 16.44 20.02 17.86
N ASP A 187 15.39 19.23 18.14
CA ASP A 187 15.46 17.91 18.76
C ASP A 187 14.16 17.14 18.41
N PRO A 188 14.14 16.36 17.32
CA PRO A 188 12.90 15.79 16.79
C PRO A 188 12.34 14.72 17.73
N THR A 189 11.17 14.99 18.29
CA THR A 189 10.44 14.02 19.12
C THR A 189 9.66 13.02 18.26
N LEU A 190 9.15 11.93 18.85
CA LEU A 190 8.19 11.03 18.19
C LEU A 190 6.97 11.79 17.65
N HIS A 191 6.53 12.85 18.35
CA HIS A 191 5.44 13.68 17.87
C HIS A 191 5.80 14.41 16.57
N ASP A 192 7.01 14.96 16.47
CA ASP A 192 7.49 15.68 15.29
C ASP A 192 7.66 14.74 14.10
N VAL A 193 8.30 13.59 14.33
CA VAL A 193 8.44 12.51 13.34
C VAL A 193 7.06 12.14 12.79
N LYS A 194 6.10 11.88 13.67
CA LYS A 194 4.78 11.44 13.24
C LYS A 194 3.98 12.55 12.56
N LYS A 195 4.15 13.81 12.98
CA LYS A 195 3.51 14.97 12.37
C LYS A 195 4.01 15.19 10.94
N LEU A 196 5.32 15.05 10.72
CA LEU A 196 5.93 15.11 9.39
C LEU A 196 5.45 13.97 8.49
N ASP A 197 5.47 12.72 8.98
CA ASP A 197 4.94 11.56 8.26
C ASP A 197 3.46 11.75 7.87
N ASN A 198 2.62 12.20 8.81
CA ASN A 198 1.21 12.48 8.55
C ASN A 198 1.01 13.49 7.43
N ALA A 199 1.86 14.53 7.36
CA ALA A 199 1.84 15.52 6.31
C ALA A 199 2.23 14.94 4.94
N LEU A 200 3.35 14.23 4.87
CA LEU A 200 3.83 13.57 3.66
C LEU A 200 2.80 12.56 3.14
N TRP A 201 2.29 11.70 4.01
CA TRP A 201 1.29 10.71 3.66
C TRP A 201 0.01 11.35 3.10
N SER A 202 -0.51 12.38 3.78
CA SER A 202 -1.73 13.08 3.37
C SER A 202 -1.55 13.80 2.03
N PHE A 203 -0.40 14.45 1.85
CA PHE A 203 -0.05 15.09 0.59
C PHE A 203 0.05 14.07 -0.55
N GLY A 204 0.84 13.01 -0.37
CA GLY A 204 1.04 11.94 -1.34
C GLY A 204 -0.25 11.20 -1.72
N LYS A 205 -1.16 11.02 -0.76
CA LYS A 205 -2.51 10.51 -1.02
C LYS A 205 -3.33 11.50 -1.88
N SER A 206 -3.25 12.79 -1.61
CA SER A 206 -3.98 13.83 -2.38
C SER A 206 -3.53 13.93 -3.84
N LEU A 207 -2.26 13.64 -4.14
CA LEU A 207 -1.73 13.66 -5.50
C LEU A 207 -2.41 12.61 -6.40
N LYS A 208 -2.80 11.46 -5.82
CA LYS A 208 -3.60 10.45 -6.54
C LYS A 208 -4.97 10.98 -6.92
N SER A 209 -5.66 11.66 -5.99
CA SER A 209 -7.02 12.14 -6.25
C SER A 209 -7.04 13.28 -7.27
N LYS A 210 -6.01 14.13 -7.30
CA LYS A 210 -5.86 15.21 -8.31
C LYS A 210 -5.52 14.65 -9.70
N THR A 211 -4.65 13.66 -9.78
CA THR A 211 -4.28 13.03 -11.07
C THR A 211 -5.46 12.27 -11.65
N VAL A 212 -6.17 11.46 -10.84
CA VAL A 212 -7.41 10.79 -11.24
C VAL A 212 -8.51 11.79 -11.65
N LYS A 213 -8.53 13.01 -11.07
CA LYS A 213 -9.44 14.09 -11.48
C LYS A 213 -9.02 14.81 -12.78
N LYS A 214 -7.72 15.01 -13.03
CA LYS A 214 -7.22 15.55 -14.32
C LYS A 214 -7.52 14.61 -15.50
N TYR A 215 -7.46 13.29 -15.28
CA TYR A 215 -7.94 12.30 -16.25
C TYR A 215 -9.48 12.16 -16.28
N LYS A 216 -10.22 12.90 -15.45
CA LYS A 216 -11.69 13.02 -15.49
C LYS A 216 -12.17 14.35 -16.07
N VAL A 217 -11.32 15.07 -16.81
CA VAL A 217 -11.79 16.10 -17.76
C VAL A 217 -12.19 15.40 -19.05
N LYS A 218 -13.51 15.16 -19.21
CA LYS A 218 -14.21 14.71 -20.44
C LYS A 218 -13.39 13.84 -21.43
N SER A 219 -12.83 12.71 -21.00
CA SER A 219 -12.89 11.55 -21.89
C SER A 219 -14.28 10.96 -21.70
N ARG A 220 -15.12 10.96 -22.74
CA ARG A 220 -16.23 10.01 -22.81
C ARG A 220 -15.64 8.66 -22.46
N SER A 221 -16.01 8.11 -21.31
CA SER A 221 -15.61 6.75 -20.95
C SER A 221 -16.17 5.86 -22.04
N ILE A 222 -15.31 5.35 -22.93
CA ILE A 222 -15.68 4.22 -23.75
C ILE A 222 -15.93 3.10 -22.74
N LYS A 223 -17.21 2.72 -22.59
CA LYS A 223 -17.62 1.63 -21.71
C LYS A 223 -16.85 0.40 -22.16
N THR A 224 -15.87 -0.05 -21.36
CA THR A 224 -15.05 -1.24 -21.62
C THR A 224 -15.83 -2.56 -21.52
N ASN A 225 -17.16 -2.49 -21.38
CA ASN A 225 -18.06 -3.64 -21.29
C ASN A 225 -19.19 -3.48 -22.32
N TYR A 226 -18.86 -3.31 -23.60
CA TYR A 226 -19.88 -3.45 -24.64
C TYR A 226 -20.29 -4.92 -24.71
N VAL A 227 -21.57 -5.19 -24.42
CA VAL A 227 -22.18 -6.51 -24.64
C VAL A 227 -22.75 -6.49 -26.06
N PRO A 228 -22.26 -7.34 -26.97
CA PRO A 228 -22.73 -7.40 -28.35
C PRO A 228 -24.24 -7.57 -28.43
N ASN A 229 -24.90 -6.59 -29.06
CA ASN A 229 -26.32 -6.65 -29.37
C ASN A 229 -26.55 -7.49 -30.64
N GLU A 230 -27.81 -7.71 -31.01
CA GLU A 230 -28.17 -8.53 -32.17
C GLU A 230 -27.58 -8.01 -33.49
N ILE A 231 -27.59 -6.69 -33.70
CA ILE A 231 -27.03 -6.05 -34.91
C ILE A 231 -25.53 -6.36 -35.04
N PHE A 232 -24.77 -6.22 -33.95
CA PHE A 232 -23.34 -6.55 -33.92
C PHE A 232 -23.09 -8.02 -34.27
N LYS A 233 -23.84 -8.93 -33.65
CA LYS A 233 -23.69 -10.38 -33.87
C LYS A 233 -23.97 -10.76 -35.31
N LEU A 234 -25.05 -10.23 -35.91
CA LEU A 234 -25.41 -10.50 -37.29
C LEU A 234 -24.35 -9.98 -38.27
N GLU A 235 -23.81 -8.78 -38.03
CA GLU A 235 -22.79 -8.20 -38.90
C GLU A 235 -21.48 -9.01 -38.86
N VAL A 236 -21.04 -9.45 -37.68
CA VAL A 236 -19.88 -10.36 -37.57
C VAL A 236 -20.13 -11.68 -38.30
N LEU A 237 -21.29 -12.30 -38.09
CA LEU A 237 -21.63 -13.58 -38.73
C LEU A 237 -21.74 -13.47 -40.25
N LYS A 238 -22.31 -12.37 -40.76
CA LYS A 238 -22.42 -12.09 -42.19
C LYS A 238 -21.04 -12.01 -42.85
N ARG A 239 -20.11 -11.28 -42.23
CA ARG A 239 -18.73 -11.15 -42.75
C ARG A 239 -18.00 -12.49 -42.72
N LEU A 240 -18.14 -13.27 -41.65
CA LEU A 240 -17.49 -14.58 -41.56
C LEU A 240 -17.88 -15.57 -42.66
N ASN A 241 -19.05 -15.43 -43.27
CA ASN A 241 -19.51 -16.31 -44.34
C ASN A 241 -18.91 -15.99 -45.73
N GLY A 242 -18.02 -15.00 -45.85
CA GLY A 242 -17.45 -14.58 -47.14
C GLY A 242 -16.01 -14.07 -47.09
N THR A 243 -15.23 -14.38 -46.05
CA THR A 243 -13.82 -13.97 -45.97
C THR A 243 -12.93 -15.09 -45.44
N ASP A 244 -11.66 -15.11 -45.85
CA ASP A 244 -10.60 -15.97 -45.28
C ASP A 244 -10.00 -15.44 -43.97
N LYS A 245 -10.52 -14.31 -43.43
CA LYS A 245 -10.05 -13.73 -42.17
C LYS A 245 -10.45 -14.57 -40.96
N SER A 246 -9.61 -14.54 -39.93
CA SER A 246 -9.90 -15.20 -38.66
C SER A 246 -11.05 -14.51 -37.92
N GLN A 247 -11.74 -15.28 -37.06
CA GLN A 247 -12.90 -14.79 -36.30
C GLN A 247 -12.57 -13.59 -35.40
N ALA A 248 -11.38 -13.58 -34.78
CA ALA A 248 -10.93 -12.47 -33.95
C ALA A 248 -10.72 -11.18 -34.76
N VAL A 249 -10.19 -11.31 -35.98
CA VAL A 249 -9.97 -10.15 -36.87
C VAL A 249 -11.30 -9.54 -37.29
N VAL A 250 -12.26 -10.37 -37.72
CA VAL A 250 -13.60 -9.88 -38.09
C VAL A 250 -14.32 -9.23 -36.90
N MET A 251 -14.22 -9.81 -35.70
CA MET A 251 -14.79 -9.19 -34.50
C MET A 251 -14.17 -7.83 -34.17
N LYS A 252 -12.86 -7.68 -34.38
CA LYS A 252 -12.15 -6.43 -34.15
C LYS A 252 -12.56 -5.37 -35.16
N GLU A 253 -12.65 -5.70 -36.44
CA GLU A 253 -13.09 -4.77 -37.49
C GLU A 253 -14.51 -4.25 -37.24
N VAL A 254 -15.45 -5.13 -36.89
CA VAL A 254 -16.82 -4.70 -36.58
C VAL A 254 -16.88 -3.88 -35.28
N ALA A 255 -16.03 -4.20 -34.29
CA ALA A 255 -15.91 -3.39 -33.07
C ALA A 255 -15.39 -1.98 -33.34
N ASP A 256 -14.35 -1.87 -34.16
CA ASP A 256 -13.75 -0.60 -34.55
C ASP A 256 -14.75 0.26 -35.36
N GLU A 257 -15.47 -0.34 -36.32
CA GLU A 257 -16.48 0.34 -37.13
C GLU A 257 -17.68 0.84 -36.31
N GLN A 258 -18.12 0.07 -35.31
CA GLN A 258 -19.20 0.48 -34.42
C GLN A 258 -18.70 1.36 -33.26
N ASN A 259 -17.40 1.64 -33.19
CA ASN A 259 -16.75 2.41 -32.12
C ASN A 259 -17.07 1.85 -30.72
N VAL A 260 -17.02 0.52 -30.59
CA VAL A 260 -17.27 -0.23 -29.35
C VAL A 260 -16.04 -1.02 -28.93
N VAL A 261 -15.89 -1.25 -27.62
CA VAL A 261 -14.77 -2.02 -27.07
C VAL A 261 -15.29 -3.32 -26.47
N LEU A 262 -14.85 -4.45 -27.03
CA LEU A 262 -15.13 -5.79 -26.52
C LEU A 262 -14.17 -6.16 -25.39
N SER A 263 -14.58 -7.07 -24.50
CA SER A 263 -13.66 -7.69 -23.54
C SER A 263 -12.63 -8.57 -24.25
N SER A 264 -11.46 -8.78 -23.63
CA SER A 264 -10.37 -9.57 -24.23
C SER A 264 -10.80 -10.98 -24.64
N SER A 265 -11.73 -11.57 -23.90
CA SER A 265 -12.28 -12.91 -24.16
C SER A 265 -12.88 -13.08 -25.57
N TYR A 266 -13.37 -12.01 -26.20
CA TYR A 266 -13.87 -12.07 -27.59
C TYR A 266 -12.74 -12.27 -28.61
N TYR A 267 -11.52 -11.88 -28.27
CA TYR A 267 -10.33 -12.06 -29.10
C TYR A 267 -9.55 -13.31 -28.73
N ASP A 268 -9.52 -13.66 -27.44
CA ASP A 268 -8.84 -14.85 -26.92
C ASP A 268 -9.60 -16.14 -27.29
N TYR A 269 -10.94 -16.09 -27.30
CA TYR A 269 -11.82 -17.26 -27.51
C TYR A 269 -12.98 -16.99 -28.50
N PRO A 270 -12.70 -16.49 -29.72
CA PRO A 270 -13.74 -16.01 -30.64
C PRO A 270 -14.73 -17.10 -31.06
N GLY A 271 -14.26 -18.35 -31.25
CA GLY A 271 -15.11 -19.48 -31.66
C GLY A 271 -16.23 -19.79 -30.68
N SER A 272 -15.93 -19.74 -29.38
CA SER A 272 -16.91 -19.95 -28.30
C SER A 272 -17.99 -18.87 -28.28
N HIS A 273 -17.67 -17.65 -28.70
CA HIS A 273 -18.63 -16.56 -28.83
C HIS A 273 -19.48 -16.71 -30.09
N ILE A 274 -18.87 -16.99 -31.25
CA ILE A 274 -19.57 -17.24 -32.53
C ILE A 274 -20.57 -18.39 -32.41
N TYR A 275 -20.16 -19.51 -31.82
CA TYR A 275 -21.03 -20.67 -31.62
C TYR A 275 -22.28 -20.31 -30.80
N ARG A 276 -22.10 -19.55 -29.71
CA ARG A 276 -23.22 -19.09 -28.87
C ARG A 276 -24.13 -18.13 -29.62
N TRP A 277 -23.58 -17.20 -30.42
CA TRP A 277 -24.38 -16.27 -31.21
C TRP A 277 -25.23 -16.97 -32.26
N ARG A 278 -24.67 -17.95 -32.98
CA ARG A 278 -25.44 -18.77 -33.94
C ARG A 278 -26.64 -19.45 -33.29
N LYS A 279 -26.47 -20.02 -32.09
CA LYS A 279 -27.58 -20.63 -31.31
C LYS A 279 -28.61 -19.64 -30.80
N GLN A 280 -28.18 -18.42 -30.46
CA GLN A 280 -29.07 -17.37 -29.96
C GLN A 280 -29.94 -16.78 -31.07
N LEU A 281 -29.41 -16.67 -32.29
CA LEU A 281 -30.07 -16.05 -33.44
C LEU A 281 -30.82 -17.05 -34.33
N SER A 282 -30.70 -18.35 -34.07
CA SER A 282 -31.46 -19.41 -34.74
C SER A 282 -32.77 -19.76 -34.02
N ARG A 283 -33.21 -18.94 -33.06
CA ARG A 283 -34.47 -19.04 -32.32
C ARG A 283 -35.37 -17.90 -32.72
#